data_AF-A0A6I6GVU2-F1
#
_entry.id   AF-A0A6I6GVU2-F1
#
_cell.length_a   1.000
_cell.length_b   1.000
_cell.length_c   1.000
_cell.angle_alpha   90.00
_cell.angle_beta   90.00
_cell.angle_gamma   90.00
#
_symmetry.space_group_name_H-M   'P 1'
#
loop_
_entity.id
_entity.type
_entity.pdbx_description
1 polymer ?
#
loop_
_entity_poly.entity_id
_entity_poly.type
_entity_poly.pdbx_seq_one_letter_code
_entity_poly.pdbx_strand_id
1 'polypeptide(L)'
;MMKKYIGWLVVVAAVALILLSAQWQYRVDLTAEQRYTVSNASEQLLQQLKAPVEITVLLGGDDLPSGFRKLAQATDRFLADCRSISNGNLTYRFVSPDDFMNDSVRFPLDDTFKITWLKSSAVKQNEVTKTGSSAVFNYPVALVRSGDDFTTVNLLEGQGNKGFLNPNAAGLQFETINNAEAQMEYLFASAINSLQSSYVPTVAYAVGNGEPMGPETYDLSQTLQSKYRFFLLNLQQATLHQR
;
A
#
# COMPACT_ATOMS: atom_id res chain seq x y z
N MET A 1 8.62 16.09 58.90
CA MET A 1 7.31 16.27 58.23
C MET A 1 7.41 16.65 56.74
N MET A 2 8.41 17.44 56.29
CA MET A 2 8.57 17.81 54.86
C MET A 2 8.79 16.64 53.87
N LYS A 3 9.47 15.56 54.26
CA LYS A 3 9.74 14.41 53.36
C LYS A 3 8.48 13.70 52.84
N LYS A 4 7.36 13.75 53.58
CA LYS A 4 6.10 13.11 53.20
C LYS A 4 5.36 13.88 52.10
N TYR A 5 5.50 15.21 52.08
CA TYR A 5 4.92 16.08 51.06
C TYR A 5 5.71 16.08 49.75
N ILE A 6 7.04 15.87 49.83
CA ILE A 6 7.90 15.71 48.65
C ILE A 6 7.50 14.46 47.86
N GLY A 7 7.23 13.33 48.53
CA GLY A 7 6.76 12.12 47.86
C GLY A 7 5.42 12.32 47.13
N TRP A 8 4.50 13.06 47.73
CA TRP A 8 3.21 13.39 47.11
C TRP A 8 3.35 14.34 45.91
N LEU A 9 4.25 15.33 45.98
CA LEU A 9 4.57 16.22 44.87
C LEU A 9 5.14 15.45 43.66
N VAL A 10 6.01 14.46 43.90
CA VAL A 10 6.56 13.61 42.83
C VAL A 10 5.47 12.79 42.14
N VAL A 11 4.54 12.22 42.92
CA VAL A 11 3.42 11.43 42.35
C VAL A 11 2.48 12.32 41.54
N VAL A 12 2.13 13.51 42.03
CA VAL A 12 1.27 14.46 41.29
C VAL A 12 1.95 14.93 40.00
N ALA A 13 3.25 15.21 40.04
CA ALA A 13 4.02 15.57 38.86
C ALA A 13 4.08 14.43 37.83
N ALA A 14 4.26 13.18 38.27
CA ALA A 14 4.26 12.01 37.41
C ALA A 14 2.88 11.79 36.74
N VAL A 15 1.80 11.92 37.50
CA VAL A 15 0.43 11.83 36.96
C VAL A 15 0.16 12.96 35.96
N ALA A 16 0.56 14.19 36.27
CA ALA A 16 0.42 15.32 35.35
C ALA A 16 1.22 15.11 34.05
N LEU A 17 2.44 14.56 34.13
CA LEU A 17 3.26 14.20 32.96
C LEU A 17 2.60 13.12 32.10
N ILE A 18 1.98 12.10 32.72
CA ILE A 18 1.24 11.04 31.99
C ILE A 18 -0.01 11.61 31.31
N LEU A 19 -0.72 12.53 31.96
CA LEU A 19 -1.90 13.18 31.37
C LEU A 19 -1.51 14.15 30.24
N LEU A 20 -0.39 14.87 30.37
CA LEU A 20 0.16 15.74 29.33
C LEU A 20 0.70 14.93 28.15
N SER A 21 1.33 13.77 28.38
CA SER A 21 1.81 12.91 27.30
C SER A 21 0.65 12.29 26.50
N ALA A 22 -0.51 12.09 27.11
CA ALA A 22 -1.71 11.64 26.40
C ALA A 22 -2.23 12.70 25.39
N GLN A 23 -1.94 14.00 25.60
CA GLN A 23 -2.33 15.10 24.71
C GLN A 23 -1.31 15.36 23.59
N TRP A 24 -0.04 15.00 23.80
CA TRP A 24 1.03 15.15 22.82
C TRP A 24 1.37 13.79 22.21
N GLN A 25 0.67 13.40 21.14
CA GLN A 25 0.96 12.17 20.41
C GLN A 25 2.17 12.30 19.46
N TYR A 26 3.30 12.80 19.95
CA TYR A 26 4.55 12.73 19.19
C TYR A 26 5.14 11.32 19.35
N ARG A 27 4.82 10.43 18.41
CA ARG A 27 5.37 9.07 18.37
C ARG A 27 6.81 9.14 17.86
N VAL A 28 7.76 9.24 18.77
CA VAL A 28 9.18 9.07 18.42
C VAL A 28 9.41 7.58 18.18
N ASP A 29 9.66 7.20 16.92
CA ASP A 29 10.12 5.86 16.57
C ASP A 29 11.54 5.67 17.12
N LEU A 30 11.68 4.80 18.14
CA LEU A 30 12.96 4.47 18.78
C LEU A 30 13.68 3.32 18.07
N THR A 31 13.16 2.82 16.95
CA THR A 31 13.88 1.84 16.15
C THR A 31 14.98 2.54 15.36
N ALA A 32 16.14 1.89 15.25
CA ALA A 32 17.33 2.47 14.63
C ALA A 32 17.16 2.83 13.13
N GLU A 33 16.03 2.47 12.53
CA GLU A 33 15.78 2.52 11.08
C GLU A 33 14.59 3.40 10.70
N GLN A 34 13.82 3.96 11.65
CA GLN A 34 12.55 4.68 11.39
C GLN A 34 11.58 3.90 10.46
N ARG A 35 11.64 2.57 10.45
CA ARG A 35 10.94 1.73 9.45
C ARG A 35 9.41 1.85 9.51
N TYR A 36 8.88 2.40 10.60
CA TYR A 36 7.44 2.55 10.82
C TYR A 36 6.94 3.99 10.63
N THR A 37 7.75 4.88 10.06
CA THR A 37 7.38 6.27 9.79
C THR A 37 7.21 6.48 8.30
N VAL A 38 6.10 7.10 7.90
CA VAL A 38 5.84 7.49 6.51
C VAL A 38 6.91 8.49 6.08
N SER A 39 7.49 8.34 4.89
CA SER A 39 8.52 9.29 4.42
C SER A 39 7.94 10.69 4.23
N ASN A 40 8.81 11.71 4.35
CA ASN A 40 8.42 13.11 4.13
C ASN A 40 7.70 13.35 2.79
N ALA A 41 8.09 12.62 1.73
CA ALA A 41 7.47 12.74 0.42
C ALA A 41 6.02 12.21 0.43
N SER A 42 5.80 11.07 1.07
CA SER A 42 4.47 10.49 1.25
C SER A 42 3.60 11.31 2.20
N GLU A 43 4.18 11.89 3.27
CA GLU A 43 3.47 12.82 4.14
C GLU A 43 2.97 14.04 3.38
N GLN A 44 3.83 14.67 2.58
CA GLN A 44 3.44 15.80 1.73
C GLN A 44 2.34 15.42 0.74
N LEU A 45 2.46 14.25 0.09
CA LEU A 45 1.43 13.73 -0.81
C LEU A 45 0.07 13.57 -0.12
N LEU A 46 0.07 13.03 1.11
CA LEU A 46 -1.14 12.80 1.91
C LEU A 46 -1.74 14.10 2.45
N GLN A 47 -0.93 15.08 2.82
CA GLN A 47 -1.41 16.40 3.26
C GLN A 47 -2.00 17.23 2.11
N GLN A 48 -1.55 16.99 0.88
CA GLN A 48 -1.94 17.74 -0.32
C GLN A 48 -3.00 17.03 -1.18
N LEU A 49 -3.71 16.03 -0.63
CA LEU A 49 -4.80 15.35 -1.32
C LEU A 49 -5.83 16.36 -1.83
N LYS A 50 -5.95 16.47 -3.16
CA LYS A 50 -6.90 17.40 -3.81
C LYS A 50 -8.37 17.00 -3.67
N ALA A 51 -8.63 15.72 -3.46
CA ALA A 51 -9.96 15.13 -3.31
C ALA A 51 -9.92 13.98 -2.28
N PRO A 52 -11.07 13.64 -1.67
CA PRO A 52 -11.14 12.51 -0.76
C PRO A 52 -10.73 11.19 -1.43
N VAL A 53 -9.82 10.46 -0.79
CA VAL A 53 -9.36 9.14 -1.19
C VAL A 53 -10.01 8.08 -0.30
N GLU A 54 -10.57 7.06 -0.95
CA GLU A 54 -11.15 5.90 -0.30
C GLU A 54 -10.35 4.64 -0.64
N ILE A 55 -9.87 3.93 0.37
CA ILE A 55 -9.10 2.70 0.21
C ILE A 55 -9.91 1.51 0.72
N THR A 56 -10.21 0.55 -0.15
CA THR A 56 -10.91 -0.68 0.21
C THR A 56 -9.94 -1.86 0.10
N VAL A 57 -9.58 -2.46 1.23
CA VAL A 57 -8.66 -3.60 1.31
C VAL A 57 -9.46 -4.90 1.36
N LEU A 58 -9.15 -5.86 0.49
CA LEU A 58 -9.84 -7.15 0.37
C LEU A 58 -9.24 -8.23 1.29
N LEU A 59 -8.88 -7.82 2.50
CA LEU A 59 -8.42 -8.68 3.59
C LEU A 59 -9.36 -8.55 4.80
N GLY A 60 -10.68 -8.53 4.54
CA GLY A 60 -11.72 -8.61 5.57
C GLY A 60 -12.30 -10.02 5.73
N GLY A 61 -13.09 -10.21 6.78
CA GLY A 61 -13.71 -11.49 7.13
C GLY A 61 -12.99 -12.22 8.29
N ASP A 62 -13.70 -13.12 8.96
CA ASP A 62 -13.21 -13.78 10.17
C ASP A 62 -12.27 -14.97 9.90
N ASP A 63 -12.40 -15.57 8.71
CA ASP A 63 -11.72 -16.80 8.30
C ASP A 63 -10.38 -16.57 7.60
N LEU A 64 -9.77 -15.39 7.78
CA LEU A 64 -8.44 -15.11 7.22
C LEU A 64 -7.36 -15.97 7.88
N PRO A 65 -6.55 -16.70 7.08
CA PRO A 65 -5.42 -17.45 7.59
C PRO A 65 -4.40 -16.53 8.29
N SER A 66 -3.62 -17.09 9.20
CA SER A 66 -2.74 -16.32 10.10
C SER A 66 -1.75 -15.39 9.36
N GLY A 67 -1.20 -15.83 8.22
CA GLY A 67 -0.31 -15.01 7.38
C GLY A 67 -1.03 -13.78 6.81
N PHE A 68 -2.21 -13.96 6.22
CA PHE A 68 -3.01 -12.85 5.69
C PHE A 68 -3.55 -11.95 6.80
N ARG A 69 -3.86 -12.49 7.97
CA ARG A 69 -4.27 -11.70 9.14
C ARG A 69 -3.15 -10.77 9.61
N LYS A 70 -1.90 -11.23 9.61
CA LYS A 70 -0.73 -10.38 9.91
C LYS A 70 -0.55 -9.29 8.87
N LEU A 71 -0.65 -9.63 7.58
CA LEU A 71 -0.59 -8.64 6.49
C LEU A 71 -1.71 -7.59 6.61
N ALA A 72 -2.92 -8.03 6.94
CA ALA A 72 -4.06 -7.14 7.18
C ALA A 72 -3.80 -6.18 8.35
N GLN A 73 -3.24 -6.67 9.46
CA GLN A 73 -2.88 -5.84 10.61
C GLN A 73 -1.77 -4.82 10.28
N ALA A 74 -0.73 -5.23 9.53
CA ALA A 74 0.30 -4.32 9.06
C ALA A 74 -0.29 -3.23 8.14
N THR A 75 -1.18 -3.62 7.22
CA THR A 75 -1.89 -2.71 6.32
C THR A 75 -2.80 -1.74 7.08
N ASP A 76 -3.56 -2.24 8.07
CA ASP A 76 -4.44 -1.42 8.90
C ASP A 76 -3.64 -0.36 9.67
N ARG A 77 -2.53 -0.76 10.29
CA ARG A 77 -1.63 0.17 10.98
C ARG A 77 -1.11 1.26 10.04
N PHE A 78 -0.59 0.87 8.88
CA PHE A 78 -0.06 1.81 7.89
C PHE A 78 -1.14 2.79 7.40
N LEU A 79 -2.33 2.29 7.05
CA LEU A 79 -3.42 3.14 6.57
C LEU A 79 -4.02 4.02 7.68
N ALA A 80 -3.99 3.58 8.94
CA ALA A 80 -4.35 4.41 10.08
C ALA A 80 -3.39 5.61 10.22
N ASP A 81 -2.09 5.38 10.05
CA ASP A 81 -1.09 6.44 10.07
C ASP A 81 -1.31 7.38 8.87
N CYS A 82 -1.51 6.87 7.65
CA CYS A 82 -1.84 7.69 6.48
C CYS A 82 -3.11 8.53 6.69
N ARG A 83 -4.16 7.95 7.26
CA ARG A 83 -5.41 8.65 7.58
C ARG A 83 -5.14 9.81 8.55
N SER A 84 -4.32 9.60 9.57
CA SER A 84 -3.98 10.64 10.55
C SER A 84 -3.25 11.83 9.92
N ILE A 85 -2.40 11.57 8.92
CA ILE A 85 -1.63 12.59 8.19
C ILE A 85 -2.51 13.33 7.15
N SER A 86 -3.51 12.65 6.59
CA SER A 86 -4.34 13.15 5.48
C SER A 86 -5.33 14.28 5.82
N ASN A 87 -5.39 14.73 7.08
CA ASN A 87 -6.37 15.71 7.56
C ASN A 87 -7.84 15.32 7.29
N GLY A 88 -8.14 14.01 7.27
CA GLY A 88 -9.49 13.49 7.03
C GLY A 88 -9.85 13.29 5.55
N ASN A 89 -8.95 13.60 4.62
CA ASN A 89 -9.14 13.35 3.19
C ASN A 89 -8.82 11.90 2.78
N LEU A 90 -8.34 11.05 3.68
CA LEU A 90 -8.19 9.62 3.43
C LEU A 90 -9.10 8.82 4.37
N THR A 91 -9.85 7.91 3.79
CA THR A 91 -10.61 6.89 4.53
C THR A 91 -10.24 5.52 4.01
N TYR A 92 -10.35 4.52 4.88
CA TYR A 92 -10.11 3.14 4.47
C TYR A 92 -11.02 2.15 5.18
N ARG A 93 -11.14 0.97 4.59
CA ARG A 93 -11.98 -0.14 5.06
C ARG A 93 -11.39 -1.47 4.64
N PHE A 94 -11.63 -2.49 5.47
CA PHE A 94 -11.48 -3.88 5.11
C PHE A 94 -12.84 -4.50 4.76
N VAL A 95 -12.91 -5.23 3.66
CA VAL A 95 -14.12 -5.97 3.21
C VAL A 95 -13.75 -7.40 2.83
N SER A 96 -14.70 -8.31 2.96
CA SER A 96 -14.53 -9.64 2.37
C SER A 96 -14.62 -9.54 0.84
N PRO A 97 -13.97 -10.45 0.09
CA PRO A 97 -14.11 -10.51 -1.37
C PRO A 97 -15.57 -10.69 -1.81
N ASP A 98 -16.37 -11.43 -1.04
CA ASP A 98 -17.78 -11.66 -1.33
C ASP A 98 -18.60 -10.38 -1.18
N ASP A 99 -18.37 -9.59 -0.13
CA ASP A 99 -19.02 -8.28 0.03
C ASP A 99 -18.65 -7.33 -1.11
N PHE A 100 -17.38 -7.34 -1.54
CA PHE A 100 -16.91 -6.52 -2.65
C PHE A 100 -17.59 -6.89 -3.99
N MET A 101 -17.79 -8.19 -4.21
CA MET A 101 -18.49 -8.70 -5.40
C MET A 101 -19.98 -8.35 -5.38
N ASN A 102 -20.63 -8.45 -4.22
CA ASN A 102 -22.09 -8.35 -4.11
C ASN A 102 -22.61 -6.93 -3.82
N ASP A 103 -21.80 -6.02 -3.28
CA ASP A 103 -22.19 -4.64 -2.97
C ASP A 103 -21.96 -3.71 -4.18
N SER A 104 -22.81 -3.83 -5.21
CA SER A 104 -22.74 -2.97 -6.41
C SER A 104 -23.12 -1.51 -6.15
N VAL A 105 -23.79 -1.21 -5.04
CA VAL A 105 -24.12 0.16 -4.65
C VAL A 105 -22.86 0.88 -4.17
N ARG A 106 -22.05 0.22 -3.35
CA ARG A 106 -20.79 0.76 -2.84
C ARG A 106 -19.66 0.68 -3.86
N PHE A 107 -19.64 -0.39 -4.65
CA PHE A 107 -18.63 -0.65 -5.66
C PHE A 107 -19.26 -0.74 -7.05
N PRO A 108 -19.62 0.41 -7.67
CA PRO A 108 -20.25 0.48 -8.99
C PRO A 108 -19.23 0.24 -10.12
N LEU A 109 -18.42 -0.82 -9.99
CA LEU A 109 -17.45 -1.26 -10.98
C LEU A 109 -18.07 -2.38 -11.83
N ASP A 110 -17.64 -2.48 -13.08
CA ASP A 110 -18.05 -3.55 -13.99
C ASP A 110 -17.68 -4.94 -13.43
N ASP A 111 -18.60 -5.89 -13.52
CA ASP A 111 -18.42 -7.25 -12.98
C ASP A 111 -17.29 -8.00 -13.68
N THR A 112 -17.07 -7.77 -14.98
CA THR A 112 -15.96 -8.38 -15.72
C THR A 112 -14.63 -7.88 -15.16
N PHE A 113 -14.53 -6.57 -14.89
CA PHE A 113 -13.36 -6.00 -14.22
C PHE A 113 -13.15 -6.63 -12.85
N LYS A 114 -14.16 -6.64 -11.98
CA LYS A 114 -14.05 -7.22 -10.62
C LYS A 114 -13.55 -8.66 -10.68
N ILE A 115 -14.19 -9.50 -11.50
CA ILE A 115 -13.85 -10.92 -11.64
C ILE A 115 -12.42 -11.09 -12.18
N THR A 116 -12.06 -10.35 -13.23
CA THR A 116 -10.74 -10.45 -13.87
C THR A 116 -9.63 -10.01 -12.91
N TRP A 117 -9.84 -8.89 -12.23
CA TRP A 117 -8.91 -8.36 -11.25
C TRP A 117 -8.69 -9.35 -10.10
N LEU A 118 -9.77 -9.80 -9.44
CA LEU A 118 -9.67 -10.77 -8.35
C LEU A 118 -8.97 -12.07 -8.77
N LYS A 119 -9.33 -12.62 -9.94
CA LYS A 119 -8.67 -13.84 -10.46
C LYS A 119 -7.17 -13.65 -10.67
N SER A 120 -6.76 -12.49 -11.19
CA SER A 120 -5.36 -12.19 -11.45
C SER A 120 -4.52 -12.02 -10.17
N SER A 121 -5.16 -11.63 -9.06
CA SER A 121 -4.51 -11.35 -7.78
C SER A 121 -4.76 -12.42 -6.70
N ALA A 122 -5.42 -13.52 -7.06
CA ALA A 122 -5.74 -14.59 -6.11
C ALA A 122 -4.47 -15.32 -5.63
N VAL A 123 -4.33 -15.44 -4.31
CA VAL A 123 -3.25 -16.21 -3.69
C VAL A 123 -3.85 -17.47 -3.07
N LYS A 124 -3.44 -18.61 -3.62
CA LYS A 124 -3.84 -19.92 -3.11
C LYS A 124 -3.02 -20.27 -1.87
N GLN A 125 -3.70 -20.54 -0.75
CA GLN A 125 -3.12 -21.12 0.45
C GLN A 125 -3.79 -22.47 0.73
N ASN A 126 -2.99 -23.48 1.06
CA ASN A 126 -3.53 -24.74 1.56
C ASN A 126 -3.73 -24.61 3.08
N GLU A 127 -4.88 -25.02 3.59
CA GLU A 127 -5.17 -25.13 5.02
C GLU A 127 -5.28 -26.60 5.44
N VAL A 128 -4.64 -26.95 6.56
CA VAL A 128 -4.75 -28.27 7.15
C VAL A 128 -5.97 -28.30 8.06
N THR A 129 -7.06 -28.90 7.61
CA THR A 129 -8.25 -29.14 8.41
C THR A 129 -8.15 -30.49 9.13
N LYS A 130 -9.02 -30.73 10.13
CA LYS A 130 -9.08 -32.01 10.87
C LYS A 130 -9.38 -33.21 9.95
N THR A 131 -9.93 -32.99 8.76
CA THR A 131 -10.41 -34.00 7.80
C THR A 131 -9.60 -34.04 6.50
N GLY A 132 -8.57 -33.19 6.32
CA GLY A 132 -7.76 -33.13 5.11
C GLY A 132 -7.20 -31.74 4.80
N SER A 133 -6.56 -31.58 3.64
CA SER A 133 -6.07 -30.27 3.16
C SER A 133 -7.10 -29.60 2.26
N SER A 134 -7.49 -28.36 2.55
CA SER A 134 -8.41 -27.55 1.72
C SER A 134 -7.67 -26.36 1.12
N ALA A 135 -7.93 -26.03 -0.14
CA ALA A 135 -7.37 -24.85 -0.77
C ALA A 135 -8.29 -23.64 -0.55
N VAL A 136 -7.75 -22.60 0.09
CA VAL A 136 -8.42 -21.32 0.32
C VAL A 136 -7.75 -20.27 -0.57
N PHE A 137 -8.56 -19.48 -1.27
CA PHE A 137 -8.07 -18.34 -2.04
C PHE A 137 -8.23 -17.07 -1.23
N ASN A 138 -7.15 -16.30 -1.12
CA ASN A 138 -7.12 -15.02 -0.45
C ASN A 138 -6.71 -13.93 -1.45
N TYR A 139 -7.19 -12.71 -1.23
CA TYR A 139 -7.05 -11.61 -2.18
C TYR A 139 -6.36 -10.41 -1.52
N PRO A 140 -5.03 -10.44 -1.34
CA PRO A 140 -4.26 -9.39 -0.68
C PRO A 140 -4.11 -8.16 -1.60
N VAL A 141 -5.23 -7.54 -1.93
CA VAL A 141 -5.31 -6.38 -2.81
C VAL A 141 -6.11 -5.26 -2.17
N ALA A 142 -5.92 -4.05 -2.65
CA ALA A 142 -6.72 -2.90 -2.29
C ALA A 142 -7.18 -2.13 -3.53
N LEU A 143 -8.41 -1.62 -3.49
CA LEU A 143 -8.94 -0.65 -4.43
C LEU A 143 -8.73 0.75 -3.84
N VAL A 144 -8.08 1.64 -4.57
CA VAL A 144 -7.90 3.04 -4.20
C VAL A 144 -8.76 3.88 -5.13
N ARG A 145 -9.65 4.71 -4.58
CA ARG A 145 -10.61 5.51 -5.35
C ARG A 145 -10.56 6.97 -4.94
N SER A 146 -10.71 7.86 -5.91
CA SER A 146 -10.82 9.31 -5.72
C SER A 146 -11.89 9.83 -6.68
N GLY A 147 -13.09 10.11 -6.17
CA GLY A 147 -14.25 10.40 -7.02
C GLY A 147 -14.64 9.20 -7.90
N ASP A 148 -14.59 9.39 -9.21
CA ASP A 148 -14.90 8.36 -10.23
C ASP A 148 -13.66 7.57 -10.68
N ASP A 149 -12.47 8.11 -10.44
CA ASP A 149 -11.20 7.47 -10.80
C ASP A 149 -10.79 6.46 -9.74
N PHE A 150 -10.25 5.32 -10.18
CA PHE A 150 -9.73 4.30 -9.28
C PHE A 150 -8.47 3.64 -9.84
N THR A 151 -7.69 3.06 -8.92
CA THR A 151 -6.55 2.20 -9.23
C THR A 151 -6.49 1.07 -8.21
N THR A 152 -5.61 0.11 -8.43
CA THR A 152 -5.48 -1.09 -7.60
C THR A 152 -4.08 -1.22 -7.04
N VAL A 153 -3.97 -1.72 -5.82
CA VAL A 153 -2.71 -2.08 -5.16
C VAL A 153 -2.70 -3.57 -4.91
N ASN A 154 -1.62 -4.25 -5.30
CA ASN A 154 -1.36 -5.62 -4.91
C ASN A 154 -0.38 -5.62 -3.72
N LEU A 155 -0.84 -6.00 -2.53
CA LEU A 155 -0.01 -5.94 -1.32
C LEU A 155 1.16 -6.92 -1.35
N LEU A 156 1.11 -7.93 -2.24
CA LEU A 156 2.20 -8.88 -2.46
C LEU A 156 2.91 -8.63 -3.80
N GLU A 157 2.82 -7.43 -4.36
CA GLU A 157 3.54 -7.07 -5.58
C GLU A 157 5.05 -7.31 -5.43
N GLY A 158 5.66 -7.87 -6.48
CA GLY A 158 7.07 -8.26 -6.45
C GLY A 158 7.41 -9.42 -5.51
N GLN A 159 6.45 -9.95 -4.74
CA GLN A 159 6.63 -11.13 -3.90
C GLN A 159 6.14 -12.38 -4.61
N GLY A 160 6.86 -13.48 -4.46
CA GLY A 160 6.36 -14.78 -4.91
C GLY A 160 5.30 -15.32 -3.94
N ASN A 161 4.25 -15.97 -4.46
CA ASN A 161 3.23 -16.61 -3.63
C ASN A 161 3.75 -17.80 -2.79
N LYS A 162 5.02 -18.19 -2.99
CA LYS A 162 5.66 -19.37 -2.36
C LYS A 162 5.58 -19.37 -0.85
N GLY A 163 5.66 -18.20 -0.20
CA GLY A 163 5.53 -18.07 1.24
C GLY A 163 4.16 -18.54 1.76
N PHE A 164 3.09 -18.29 1.01
CA PHE A 164 1.71 -18.62 1.39
C PHE A 164 1.24 -20.00 0.91
N LEU A 165 2.00 -20.68 0.05
CA LEU A 165 1.65 -22.03 -0.44
C LEU A 165 1.66 -23.10 0.66
N ASN A 166 2.55 -22.94 1.65
CA ASN A 166 2.68 -23.86 2.78
C ASN A 166 2.31 -23.14 4.09
N PRO A 167 1.17 -23.50 4.72
CA PRO A 167 0.70 -22.83 5.94
C PRO A 167 1.68 -23.02 7.12
N ASN A 168 2.51 -24.06 7.09
CA ASN A 168 3.48 -24.39 8.13
C ASN A 168 4.85 -23.72 7.89
N ALA A 169 5.05 -23.04 6.76
CA ALA A 169 6.31 -22.35 6.45
C ALA A 169 6.36 -20.95 7.11
N ALA A 170 6.28 -20.91 8.44
CA ALA A 170 6.16 -19.65 9.18
C ALA A 170 7.29 -18.65 8.89
N GLY A 171 8.52 -19.14 8.64
CA GLY A 171 9.67 -18.29 8.28
C GLY A 171 9.52 -17.63 6.91
N LEU A 172 9.10 -18.37 5.88
CA LEU A 172 8.90 -17.82 4.53
C LEU A 172 7.69 -16.88 4.47
N GLN A 173 6.63 -17.17 5.23
CA GLN A 173 5.49 -16.26 5.38
C GLN A 173 5.93 -14.95 6.01
N PHE A 174 6.75 -15.01 7.08
CA PHE A 174 7.27 -13.83 7.75
C PHE A 174 8.13 -12.97 6.83
N GLU A 175 9.05 -13.57 6.07
CA GLU A 175 9.86 -12.86 5.08
C GLU A 175 8.98 -12.18 4.02
N THR A 176 8.00 -12.90 3.48
CA THR A 176 7.07 -12.36 2.47
C THR A 176 6.29 -11.16 3.01
N ILE A 177 5.79 -11.26 4.25
CA ILE A 177 5.03 -10.18 4.91
C ILE A 177 5.94 -8.97 5.19
N ASN A 178 7.17 -9.19 5.65
CA ASN A 178 8.11 -8.09 5.90
C ASN A 178 8.47 -7.35 4.62
N ASN A 179 8.67 -8.07 3.52
CA ASN A 179 8.94 -7.46 2.22
C ASN A 179 7.71 -6.70 1.69
N ALA A 180 6.51 -7.26 1.86
CA ALA A 180 5.27 -6.58 1.54
C ALA A 180 5.10 -5.28 2.35
N GLU A 181 5.36 -5.33 3.65
CA GLU A 181 5.33 -4.17 4.54
C GLU A 181 6.36 -3.11 4.10
N ALA A 182 7.58 -3.51 3.73
CA ALA A 182 8.61 -2.60 3.24
C ALA A 182 8.25 -1.90 1.92
N GLN A 183 7.40 -2.50 1.07
CA GLN A 183 6.95 -1.91 -0.19
C GLN A 183 5.64 -1.13 -0.06
N MET A 184 4.93 -1.30 1.04
CA MET A 184 3.56 -0.81 1.23
C MET A 184 3.45 0.69 1.00
N GLU A 185 4.40 1.46 1.53
CA GLU A 185 4.43 2.91 1.34
C GLU A 185 4.51 3.29 -0.14
N TYR A 186 5.46 2.70 -0.88
CA TYR A 186 5.62 2.96 -2.31
C TYR A 186 4.35 2.61 -3.10
N LEU A 187 3.76 1.44 -2.82
CA LEU A 187 2.58 0.97 -3.52
C LEU A 187 1.39 1.91 -3.32
N PHE A 188 1.09 2.30 -2.08
CA PHE A 188 -0.01 3.22 -1.81
C PHE A 188 0.29 4.66 -2.26
N ALA A 189 1.50 5.17 -2.04
CA ALA A 189 1.87 6.51 -2.49
C ALA A 189 1.81 6.62 -4.02
N SER A 190 2.29 5.63 -4.75
CA SER A 190 2.22 5.63 -6.22
C SER A 190 0.78 5.55 -6.73
N ALA A 191 -0.07 4.72 -6.11
CA ALA A 191 -1.49 4.63 -6.42
C ALA A 191 -2.25 5.93 -6.13
N ILE A 192 -1.99 6.57 -4.99
CA ILE A 192 -2.60 7.86 -4.64
C ILE A 192 -2.12 8.97 -5.59
N ASN A 193 -0.81 8.99 -5.88
CA ASN A 193 -0.23 10.00 -6.76
C ASN A 193 -0.75 9.88 -8.20
N SER A 194 -0.99 8.66 -8.70
CA SER A 194 -1.54 8.47 -10.04
C SER A 194 -2.98 8.99 -10.17
N LEU A 195 -3.79 8.88 -9.12
CA LEU A 195 -5.15 9.44 -9.09
C LEU A 195 -5.19 10.97 -8.96
N GLN A 196 -4.16 11.58 -8.37
CA GLN A 196 -4.08 13.04 -8.23
C GLN A 196 -3.43 13.76 -9.43
N SER A 197 -2.73 13.00 -10.26
CA SER A 197 -1.97 13.51 -11.40
C SER A 197 -2.85 13.51 -12.65
N SER A 198 -3.30 14.69 -13.09
CA SER A 198 -3.99 14.86 -14.37
C SER A 198 -3.07 14.69 -15.60
N TYR A 199 -1.79 14.38 -15.37
CA TYR A 199 -0.77 14.27 -16.40
C TYR A 199 0.08 13.01 -16.16
N VAL A 200 0.14 12.13 -17.17
CA VAL A 200 1.07 11.00 -17.19
C VAL A 200 2.44 11.53 -17.64
N PRO A 201 3.48 11.48 -16.78
CA PRO A 201 4.79 11.98 -17.13
C PRO A 201 5.33 11.30 -18.40
N THR A 202 5.95 12.12 -19.24
CA THR A 202 6.49 11.70 -20.53
C THR A 202 7.98 11.44 -20.39
N VAL A 203 8.44 10.26 -20.80
CA VAL A 203 9.86 9.87 -20.80
C VAL A 203 10.25 9.52 -22.22
N ALA A 204 11.27 10.20 -22.76
CA ALA A 204 11.79 9.91 -24.08
C ALA A 204 13.17 9.26 -23.98
N TYR A 205 13.38 8.14 -24.67
CA TYR A 205 14.71 7.54 -24.82
C TYR A 205 15.34 8.01 -26.13
N ALA A 206 16.46 8.70 -26.04
CA ALA A 206 17.18 9.21 -27.21
C ALA A 206 17.78 8.05 -28.02
N VAL A 207 17.57 8.08 -29.34
CA VAL A 207 18.16 7.13 -30.29
C VAL A 207 18.73 7.87 -31.50
N GLY A 208 19.60 7.21 -32.24
CA GLY A 208 20.15 7.73 -33.50
C GLY A 208 21.60 8.19 -33.44
N ASN A 209 22.30 8.05 -32.31
CA ASN A 209 23.75 8.24 -32.18
C ASN A 209 24.47 6.99 -31.65
N GLY A 210 23.91 5.81 -31.89
CA GLY A 210 24.49 4.54 -31.45
C GLY A 210 24.08 4.12 -30.04
N GLU A 211 23.03 4.73 -29.48
CA GLU A 211 22.44 4.29 -28.22
C GLU A 211 21.93 2.85 -28.33
N PRO A 212 21.99 2.06 -27.25
CA PRO A 212 21.48 0.70 -27.23
C PRO A 212 20.01 0.60 -27.64
N MET A 213 19.71 -0.28 -28.59
CA MET A 213 18.34 -0.65 -29.00
C MET A 213 18.09 -2.15 -28.87
N GLY A 214 18.82 -2.80 -27.97
CA GLY A 214 18.77 -4.24 -27.72
C GLY A 214 17.59 -4.67 -26.83
N PRO A 215 17.57 -5.95 -26.42
CA PRO A 215 16.55 -6.50 -25.53
C PRO A 215 16.36 -5.72 -24.22
N GLU A 216 17.44 -5.13 -23.69
CA GLU A 216 17.42 -4.33 -22.47
C GLU A 216 16.61 -3.03 -22.65
N THR A 217 16.75 -2.38 -23.81
CA THR A 217 15.98 -1.17 -24.16
C THR A 217 14.51 -1.53 -24.39
N TYR A 218 14.23 -2.71 -24.93
CA TYR A 218 12.87 -3.22 -25.05
C TYR A 218 12.23 -3.47 -23.67
N ASP A 219 12.93 -4.15 -22.76
CA ASP A 219 12.44 -4.39 -21.39
C ASP A 219 12.23 -3.09 -20.61
N LEU A 220 13.16 -2.14 -20.74
CA LEU A 220 13.01 -0.78 -20.23
C LEU A 220 11.74 -0.11 -20.79
N SER A 221 11.50 -0.22 -22.10
CA SER A 221 10.33 0.38 -22.74
C SER A 221 9.02 -0.21 -22.18
N GLN A 222 8.95 -1.53 -22.01
CA GLN A 222 7.77 -2.21 -21.45
C GLN A 222 7.52 -1.77 -20.00
N THR A 223 8.59 -1.71 -19.20
CA THR A 223 8.52 -1.29 -17.79
C THR A 223 8.06 0.16 -17.68
N LEU A 224 8.63 1.08 -18.46
CA LEU A 224 8.28 2.50 -18.40
C LEU A 224 6.89 2.78 -18.97
N GLN A 225 6.47 2.09 -20.04
CA GLN A 225 5.13 2.27 -20.63
C GLN A 225 3.99 1.96 -19.65
N SER A 226 4.24 1.11 -18.63
CA SER A 226 3.24 0.82 -17.59
C SER A 226 2.91 2.02 -16.70
N LYS A 227 3.81 2.99 -16.56
CA LYS A 227 3.66 4.16 -15.65
C LYS A 227 3.86 5.52 -16.32
N TYR A 228 4.45 5.56 -17.51
CA TYR A 228 4.86 6.77 -18.21
C TYR A 228 4.43 6.74 -19.68
N ARG A 229 4.25 7.91 -20.29
CA ARG A 229 4.19 8.04 -21.74
C ARG A 229 5.61 7.89 -22.28
N PHE A 230 5.98 6.68 -22.69
CA PHE A 230 7.33 6.38 -23.17
C PHE A 230 7.39 6.30 -24.69
N PHE A 231 8.39 6.95 -25.30
CA PHE A 231 8.70 6.82 -26.73
C PHE A 231 10.19 6.93 -27.01
N LEU A 232 10.60 6.37 -28.16
CA LEU A 232 11.95 6.56 -28.69
C LEU A 232 11.99 7.89 -29.45
N LEU A 233 12.96 8.75 -29.12
CA LEU A 233 13.17 10.02 -29.79
C LEU A 233 14.41 9.92 -30.67
N ASN A 234 14.21 9.84 -31.98
CA ASN A 234 15.32 9.84 -32.94
C ASN A 234 15.91 11.25 -33.07
N LEU A 235 17.12 11.45 -32.56
CA LEU A 235 17.81 12.74 -32.54
C LEU A 235 18.19 13.25 -33.93
N GLN A 236 18.30 12.37 -34.93
CA GLN A 236 18.57 12.78 -36.32
C GLN A 236 17.32 13.30 -37.04
N GLN A 237 16.14 12.96 -36.53
CA GLN A 237 14.84 13.30 -37.14
C GLN A 237 14.04 14.30 -36.30
N ALA A 238 14.43 14.53 -35.04
CA ALA A 238 13.77 15.45 -34.13
C ALA A 238 14.04 16.91 -34.52
N THR A 239 13.18 17.49 -35.35
CA THR A 239 13.11 18.95 -35.52
C THR A 239 12.38 19.54 -34.32
N LEU A 240 13.11 20.23 -33.44
CA LEU A 240 12.51 20.98 -32.34
C LEU A 240 11.72 22.17 -32.92
N HIS A 241 10.40 22.01 -33.06
CA HIS A 241 9.52 23.17 -33.22
C HIS A 241 9.48 23.90 -31.88
N GLN A 242 10.28 24.96 -31.76
CA GLN A 242 10.15 25.93 -30.67
C GLN A 242 8.73 26.50 -30.70
N ARG A 243 8.00 26.35 -29.59
CA ARG A 243 6.81 27.14 -29.25
C ARG A 243 7.07 27.86 -27.94
#